data_AF-A0A963V5Y2-F1
#
_entry.id   AF-A0A963V5Y2-F1
#
_cell.length_a   1.000
_cell.length_b   1.000
_cell.length_c   1.000
_cell.angle_alpha   90.00
_cell.angle_beta   90.00
_cell.angle_gamma   90.00
#
_symmetry.space_group_name_H-M   'P 1'
#
loop_
_entity.id
_entity.type
_entity.pdbx_description
1 polymer ?
#
loop_
_entity_poly.entity_id
_entity_poly.type
_entity_poly.pdbx_seq_one_letter_code
_entity_poly.pdbx_strand_id
1 'polypeptide(L)'
;MAALTGALGAVLDDLAAARGAAMPWAPVLFSVGIAAFFLARQEPGQGAFLQAGAGLAAAMALRVRGGERWQLPAMGAALILAGFLVAGLRTQIVA
;
A
#
# COMPACT_ATOMS: atom_id res chain seq x y z
N MET A 1 -18.21 12.86 15.38
CA MET A 1 -18.07 12.42 13.98
C MET A 1 -17.60 13.53 13.04
N ALA A 2 -18.27 14.70 12.98
CA ALA A 2 -17.88 15.79 12.06
C ALA A 2 -16.42 16.29 12.22
N ALA A 3 -15.92 16.42 13.45
CA ALA A 3 -14.54 16.84 13.71
C ALA A 3 -13.49 15.84 13.21
N LEU A 4 -13.78 14.53 13.28
CA LEU A 4 -12.87 13.46 12.82
C LEU A 4 -12.76 13.48 11.29
N THR A 5 -13.89 13.67 10.60
CA THR A 5 -13.94 13.80 9.14
C THR A 5 -13.20 15.04 8.66
N GLY A 6 -13.31 16.16 9.38
CA GLY A 6 -12.57 17.39 9.10
C GLY A 6 -11.05 17.23 9.24
N ALA A 7 -10.61 16.60 10.34
CA ALA A 7 -9.18 16.34 10.59
C ALA A 7 -8.57 15.41 9.53
N LEU A 8 -9.28 14.34 9.15
CA LEU A 8 -8.82 13.45 8.07
C LEU A 8 -8.71 14.18 6.74
N GLY A 9 -9.67 15.06 6.43
CA GLY A 9 -9.62 15.89 5.23
C GLY A 9 -8.36 16.75 5.16
N ALA A 10 -8.02 17.43 6.26
CA ALA A 10 -6.83 18.27 6.34
C ALA A 10 -5.53 17.46 6.14
N VAL A 11 -5.41 16.29 6.78
CA VAL A 11 -4.23 15.42 6.61
C VAL A 11 -4.08 14.95 5.15
N LEU A 12 -5.18 14.63 4.48
CA LEU A 12 -5.15 14.22 3.08
C LEU A 12 -4.78 15.37 2.14
N ASP A 13 -5.16 16.61 2.48
CA ASP A 13 -4.75 17.81 1.75
C ASP A 13 -3.24 18.08 1.93
N ASP A 14 -2.74 17.98 3.16
CA ASP A 14 -1.30 18.13 3.45
C ASP A 14 -0.46 17.08 2.72
N LEU A 15 -0.92 15.83 2.72
CA LEU A 15 -0.29 14.77 1.94
C LEU A 15 -0.29 15.12 0.45
N ALA A 16 -1.44 15.51 -0.10
CA ALA A 16 -1.54 15.88 -1.51
C ALA A 16 -0.55 17.01 -1.88
N ALA A 17 -0.40 18.02 -1.04
CA ALA A 17 0.56 19.10 -1.22
C ALA A 17 2.02 18.60 -1.19
N ALA A 18 2.33 17.58 -0.37
CA ALA A 18 3.66 17.01 -0.22
C ALA A 18 4.05 15.98 -1.30
N ARG A 19 3.20 15.72 -2.32
CA ARG A 19 3.42 14.64 -3.30
C ARG A 19 4.78 14.66 -3.99
N GLY A 20 5.29 15.84 -4.35
CA GLY A 20 6.60 15.97 -5.00
C GLY A 20 7.77 15.48 -4.13
N ALA A 21 7.62 15.48 -2.81
CA ALA A 21 8.64 15.05 -1.85
C ALA A 21 8.45 13.61 -1.37
N ALA A 22 7.43 12.89 -1.85
CA ALA A 22 7.08 11.56 -1.33
C ALA A 22 7.91 10.41 -1.93
N MET A 23 8.65 10.63 -3.02
CA MET A 23 9.43 9.58 -3.71
C MET A 23 10.40 8.80 -2.79
N PRO A 24 11.12 9.43 -1.83
CA PRO A 24 12.02 8.70 -0.92
C PRO A 24 11.30 7.67 -0.02
N TRP A 25 9.99 7.79 0.18
CA TRP A 25 9.20 6.84 0.96
C TRP A 25 8.84 5.58 0.18
N ALA A 26 8.98 5.58 -1.14
CA ALA A 26 8.65 4.43 -1.98
C ALA A 26 9.37 3.14 -1.55
N PRO A 27 10.72 3.11 -1.40
CA PRO A 27 11.42 1.93 -0.91
C PRO A 27 11.00 1.53 0.50
N VAL A 28 10.73 2.50 1.38
CA VAL A 28 10.31 2.23 2.77
C VAL A 28 8.98 1.47 2.78
N LEU A 29 7.97 1.98 2.09
CA LEU A 29 6.65 1.36 2.04
C LEU A 29 6.68 -0.01 1.36
N PHE A 30 7.50 -0.16 0.31
CA PHE A 30 7.71 -1.46 -0.31
C PHE A 30 8.38 -2.46 0.64
N SER A 31 9.42 -2.05 1.36
CA SER A 31 10.10 -2.89 2.36
C SER A 31 9.20 -3.27 3.54
N VAL A 32 8.24 -2.43 3.93
CA VAL A 32 7.23 -2.77 4.93
C VAL A 32 6.40 -3.98 4.47
N GLY A 33 6.00 -4.03 3.20
CA GLY A 33 5.31 -5.17 2.62
C GLY A 33 6.11 -6.47 2.68
N ILE A 34 7.40 -6.39 2.35
CA ILE A 34 8.34 -7.53 2.45
C ILE A 34 8.46 -7.99 3.90
N ALA A 35 8.68 -7.06 4.83
CA ALA A 35 8.78 -7.37 6.24
C ALA A 35 7.50 -8.03 6.78
N ALA A 36 6.33 -7.55 6.36
CA ALA A 36 5.04 -8.13 6.74
C ALA A 36 4.90 -9.60 6.28
N PHE A 37 5.40 -9.95 5.10
CA PHE A 37 5.41 -11.33 4.61
C PHE A 37 6.25 -12.24 5.52
N PHE A 38 7.48 -11.83 5.86
CA PHE A 38 8.38 -12.63 6.70
C PHE A 38 8.05 -12.61 8.19
N LEU A 39 7.32 -11.60 8.66
CA LEU A 39 6.85 -11.53 10.05
C LEU A 39 5.61 -12.41 10.28
N ALA A 40 4.96 -12.89 9.22
CA ALA A 40 3.81 -13.77 9.33
C ALA A 40 4.21 -15.07 10.05
N ARG A 41 3.48 -15.40 11.13
CA ARG A 41 3.76 -16.59 11.96
C ARG A 41 3.46 -17.91 11.25
N GLN A 42 2.64 -17.85 10.20
CA GLN A 42 2.26 -18.97 9.35
C GLN A 42 2.54 -18.56 7.91
N GLU A 43 2.87 -19.54 7.06
CA GLU A 43 3.04 -19.29 5.64
C GLU A 43 1.75 -18.71 5.03
N PRO A 44 1.82 -17.56 4.35
CA PRO A 44 0.66 -16.98 3.72
C PRO A 44 0.05 -17.94 2.69
N GLY A 45 -1.18 -18.39 2.94
CA GLY A 45 -1.91 -19.25 2.01
C GLY A 45 -2.49 -18.49 0.81
N GLN A 46 -3.09 -19.23 -0.12
CA GLN A 46 -3.71 -18.68 -1.34
C GLN A 46 -4.68 -17.52 -1.08
N GLY A 47 -5.47 -17.59 0.01
CA GLY A 47 -6.39 -16.52 0.39
C GLY A 47 -5.68 -15.18 0.65
N ALA A 48 -4.51 -15.20 1.29
CA ALA A 48 -3.73 -13.98 1.57
C ALA A 48 -3.20 -13.36 0.27
N PHE A 49 -2.73 -14.17 -0.68
CA PHE A 49 -2.29 -13.69 -1.99
C PHE A 49 -3.44 -13.09 -2.80
N LEU A 50 -4.62 -13.72 -2.81
CA LEU A 50 -5.80 -13.19 -3.49
C LEU A 50 -6.25 -11.86 -2.87
N GLN A 51 -6.26 -11.75 -1.54
CA GLN A 51 -6.58 -10.51 -0.84
C GLN A 51 -5.56 -9.41 -1.16
N ALA A 52 -4.26 -9.73 -1.13
CA ALA A 52 -3.21 -8.76 -1.44
C ALA A 52 -3.27 -8.31 -2.91
N GLY A 53 -3.51 -9.23 -3.84
CA GLY A 53 -3.68 -8.93 -5.27
C GLY A 53 -4.92 -8.07 -5.55
N ALA A 54 -6.06 -8.42 -4.96
CA ALA A 54 -7.29 -7.63 -5.07
C ALA A 54 -7.13 -6.24 -4.44
N GLY A 55 -6.48 -6.15 -3.28
CA GLY A 55 -6.14 -4.88 -2.63
C GLY A 55 -5.21 -4.02 -3.48
N LEU A 56 -4.20 -4.62 -4.12
CA LEU A 56 -3.30 -3.91 -5.02
C LEU A 56 -4.05 -3.35 -6.23
N ALA A 57 -4.90 -4.16 -6.86
CA ALA A 57 -5.73 -3.73 -7.97
C ALA A 57 -6.68 -2.58 -7.57
N ALA A 58 -7.32 -2.68 -6.39
CA ALA A 58 -8.18 -1.64 -5.85
C ALA A 58 -7.40 -0.35 -5.55
N ALA A 59 -6.21 -0.46 -4.97
CA ALA A 59 -5.32 0.69 -4.71
C ALA A 59 -4.89 1.36 -6.01
N MET A 60 -4.56 0.60 -7.06
CA MET A 60 -4.24 1.15 -8.38
C MET A 60 -5.46 1.80 -9.04
N ALA A 61 -6.64 1.18 -8.94
CA ALA A 61 -7.88 1.78 -9.43
C ALA A 61 -8.16 3.11 -8.71
N LEU A 62 -7.97 3.17 -7.38
CA LEU A 62 -8.12 4.39 -6.60
C LEU A 62 -7.05 5.44 -6.95
N ARG A 63 -5.82 5.03 -7.27
CA ARG A 63 -4.77 5.95 -7.71
C ARG A 63 -5.09 6.63 -9.05
N VAL A 64 -5.71 5.89 -9.96
CA VAL A 64 -6.03 6.35 -11.32
C VAL A 64 -7.35 7.11 -11.36
N ARG A 65 -8.37 6.63 -10.65
CA ARG A 65 -9.74 7.16 -10.70
C ARG A 65 -10.09 8.06 -9.51
N GLY A 66 -9.31 8.02 -8.44
CA GLY A 66 -9.52 8.84 -7.25
C GLY A 66 -9.02 10.27 -7.41
N GLY A 67 -9.61 11.17 -6.61
CA GLY A 67 -9.15 12.56 -6.53
C GLY A 67 -7.73 12.69 -5.99
N GLU A 68 -7.14 13.88 -6.18
CA GLU A 68 -5.82 14.32 -5.72
C GLU A 68 -5.43 13.80 -4.31
N ARG A 69 -6.36 13.93 -3.36
CA ARG A 69 -6.26 13.50 -1.95
C ARG A 69 -5.92 12.02 -1.77
N TRP A 70 -6.42 11.17 -2.66
CA TRP A 70 -6.30 9.72 -2.53
C TRP A 70 -5.05 9.17 -3.20
N GLN A 71 -4.37 9.97 -4.03
CA GLN A 71 -3.29 9.48 -4.87
C GLN A 71 -2.10 8.93 -4.06
N LEU A 72 -1.68 9.63 -3.00
CA LEU A 72 -0.57 9.19 -2.16
C LEU A 72 -0.92 8.01 -1.25
N PRO A 73 -2.04 8.03 -0.50
CA PRO A 73 -2.47 6.87 0.27
C PRO A 73 -2.64 5.62 -0.61
N ALA A 74 -3.23 5.78 -1.79
CA ALA A 74 -3.42 4.69 -2.75
C ALA A 74 -2.08 4.12 -3.23
N MET A 75 -1.11 4.99 -3.57
CA MET A 75 0.23 4.54 -3.96
C MET A 75 0.97 3.86 -2.80
N GLY A 76 0.86 4.40 -1.58
CA GLY A 76 1.50 3.81 -0.41
C GLY A 76 0.95 2.42 -0.09
N ALA A 77 -0.38 2.25 -0.11
CA ALA A 77 -1.02 0.94 0.04
C ALA A 77 -0.59 -0.03 -1.06
N ALA A 78 -0.52 0.44 -2.31
CA ALA A 78 -0.06 -0.37 -3.43
C ALA A 78 1.39 -0.85 -3.27
N LEU A 79 2.30 0.02 -2.81
CA LEU A 79 3.70 -0.35 -2.58
C LEU A 79 3.84 -1.41 -1.49
N ILE A 80 3.09 -1.29 -0.38
CA ILE A 80 3.08 -2.29 0.69
C ILE A 80 2.57 -3.63 0.15
N LEU A 81 1.44 -3.64 -0.56
CA LEU A 81 0.86 -4.87 -1.10
C LEU A 81 1.75 -5.49 -2.18
N ALA A 82 2.39 -4.67 -3.02
CA ALA A 82 3.37 -5.13 -4.00
C ALA A 82 4.60 -5.74 -3.33
N GLY A 83 5.12 -5.14 -2.26
CA GLY A 83 6.24 -5.69 -1.48
C GLY A 83 5.92 -7.07 -0.90
N PHE A 84 4.72 -7.22 -0.34
CA PHE A 84 4.23 -8.51 0.17
C PHE A 84 4.14 -9.57 -0.93
N LEU A 85 3.53 -9.22 -2.07
CA LEU A 85 3.39 -10.14 -3.21
C LEU A 85 4.73 -10.53 -3.83
N VAL A 86 5.65 -9.58 -3.99
CA VAL A 86 6.99 -9.84 -4.54
C VAL A 86 7.80 -10.73 -3.61
N ALA A 87 7.71 -10.54 -2.29
CA ALA A 87 8.34 -11.42 -1.30
C ALA A 87 7.84 -12.86 -1.46
N GLY A 88 6.52 -13.05 -1.49
CA GLY A 88 5.94 -14.38 -1.70
C GLY A 88 6.28 -15.00 -3.05
N LEU A 89 6.26 -14.22 -4.13
CA LEU A 89 6.70 -14.72 -5.44
C LEU A 89 8.17 -15.17 -5.39
N ARG A 90 9.05 -14.40 -4.74
CA ARG A 90 10.46 -14.76 -4.60
C ARG A 90 10.67 -16.04 -3.82
N THR A 91 9.90 -16.28 -2.75
CA THR A 91 10.02 -17.52 -1.99
C THR A 91 9.58 -18.73 -2.82
N GLN A 92 8.54 -18.60 -3.65
CA GLN A 92 8.06 -19.68 -4.52
C GLN A 92 9.02 -20.00 -5.67
N ILE A 93 9.78 -19.02 -6.18
CA ILE A 93 10.76 -19.24 -7.26
C ILE A 93 12.01 -19.97 -6.76
N VAL A 94 12.37 -19.79 -5.49
CA VAL A 94 13.61 -20.34 -4.92
C VAL A 94 13.37 -21.69 -4.22
N ALA A 95 12.13 -21.99 -3.83
CA ALA A 95 11.71 -23.27 -3.25
C ALA A 95 11.75 -24.40 -4.28
#